data_AF-A0A2V7EYW4-F1
#
_entry.id   AF-A0A2V7EYW4-F1
#
_cell.length_a   1.000
_cell.length_b   1.000
_cell.length_c   1.000
_cell.angle_alpha   90.00
_cell.angle_beta   90.00
_cell.angle_gamma   90.00
#
_symmetry.space_group_name_H-M   'P 1'
#
loop_
_entity.id
_entity.type
_entity.pdbx_description
1 polymer ?
#
loop_
_entity_poly.entity_id
_entity_poly.type
_entity_poly.pdbx_seq_one_letter_code
_entity_poly.pdbx_strand_id
1 'polypeptide(L)'
;PQEDVPMPIETLPSDWRSVTLEIGRVFDLRLYGVDLLVTEQGQGPLVVDVNSFPGYRGVAGAASALIALVERLLEERQVTVRPLMA
;
A
#
# COMPACT_ATOMS: atom_id res chain seq x y z
N PRO A 1 -6.77 -6.77 -26.14
CA PRO A 1 -5.84 -6.35 -25.07
C PRO A 1 -6.61 -6.23 -23.76
N GLN A 2 -6.05 -6.72 -22.66
CA GLN A 2 -6.61 -6.45 -21.34
C GLN A 2 -6.25 -5.00 -21.00
N GLU A 3 -7.25 -4.17 -20.72
CA GLU A 3 -7.07 -2.76 -20.41
C GLU A 3 -7.16 -2.57 -18.89
N ASP A 4 -6.18 -1.87 -18.32
CA ASP A 4 -6.17 -1.55 -16.91
C ASP A 4 -7.21 -0.46 -16.63
N VAL A 5 -8.24 -0.80 -15.86
CA VAL A 5 -9.28 0.15 -15.45
C VAL A 5 -9.00 0.63 -14.04
N PRO A 6 -8.73 1.93 -13.81
CA PRO A 6 -8.51 2.45 -12.47
C PRO A 6 -9.80 2.34 -11.65
N MET A 7 -9.66 1.85 -10.42
CA MET A 7 -10.77 1.73 -9.47
C MET A 7 -10.66 2.81 -8.39
N PRO A 8 -11.72 3.62 -8.16
CA PRO A 8 -11.78 4.53 -7.03
C PRO A 8 -11.68 3.80 -5.69
N ILE A 9 -11.03 4.41 -4.70
CA ILE A 9 -10.84 3.80 -3.37
C ILE A 9 -12.18 3.59 -2.65
N GLU A 10 -13.18 4.40 -2.95
CA GLU A 10 -14.53 4.36 -2.41
C GLU A 10 -15.31 3.13 -2.89
N THR A 11 -14.93 2.57 -4.03
CA THR A 11 -15.56 1.39 -4.63
C THR A 11 -14.75 0.11 -4.41
N LEU A 12 -13.59 0.21 -3.76
CA LEU A 12 -12.72 -0.93 -3.50
C LEU A 12 -13.40 -1.89 -2.50
N PRO A 13 -13.55 -3.19 -2.84
CA PRO A 13 -14.09 -4.17 -1.90
C PRO A 13 -13.33 -4.20 -0.57
N SER A 14 -14.07 -4.28 0.53
CA SER A 14 -13.49 -4.15 1.88
C SER A 14 -12.56 -5.30 2.25
N ASP A 15 -12.82 -6.50 1.74
CA ASP A 15 -11.98 -7.68 1.87
C ASP A 15 -10.64 -7.51 1.16
N TRP A 16 -10.63 -6.94 -0.06
CA TRP A 16 -9.40 -6.66 -0.80
C TRP A 16 -8.51 -5.65 -0.07
N ARG A 17 -9.13 -4.59 0.46
CA ARG A 17 -8.44 -3.60 1.27
C ARG A 17 -7.88 -4.22 2.55
N SER A 18 -8.68 -5.03 3.24
CA SER A 18 -8.30 -5.63 4.52
C SER A 18 -7.10 -6.57 4.36
N VAL A 19 -7.13 -7.47 3.37
CA VAL A 19 -6.01 -8.39 3.11
C VAL A 19 -4.74 -7.64 2.70
N THR A 20 -4.87 -6.61 1.85
CA THR A 20 -3.74 -5.80 1.40
C THR A 20 -3.06 -5.07 2.58
N LEU A 21 -3.85 -4.47 3.48
CA LEU A 21 -3.32 -3.80 4.66
C LEU A 21 -2.69 -4.77 5.67
N GLU A 22 -3.26 -5.98 5.82
CA GLU A 22 -2.69 -7.01 6.67
C GLU A 22 -1.34 -7.52 6.14
N ILE A 23 -1.21 -7.70 4.83
CA ILE A 23 0.07 -8.02 4.18
C ILE A 23 1.10 -6.93 4.52
N GLY A 24 0.77 -5.66 4.31
CA GLY A 24 1.67 -4.55 4.64
C GLY A 24 2.13 -4.57 6.10
N ARG A 25 1.21 -4.87 7.03
CA ARG A 25 1.51 -5.00 8.47
C ARG A 25 2.44 -6.18 8.77
N VAL A 26 2.16 -7.36 8.23
CA VAL A 26 2.91 -8.60 8.53
C VAL A 26 4.32 -8.57 7.94
N PHE A 27 4.48 -7.97 6.76
CA PHE A 27 5.78 -7.83 6.09
C PHE A 27 6.55 -6.56 6.46
N ASP A 28 6.00 -5.71 7.33
CA ASP A 28 6.54 -4.40 7.70
C ASP A 28 6.82 -3.49 6.47
N LEU A 29 5.87 -3.47 5.53
CA LEU A 29 5.97 -2.70 4.29
C LEU A 29 5.19 -1.38 4.41
N ARG A 30 5.90 -0.27 4.17
CA ARG A 30 5.32 1.10 4.10
C ARG A 30 4.94 1.50 2.67
N LEU A 31 5.60 0.91 1.69
CA LEU A 31 5.38 1.05 0.25
C LEU A 31 5.30 -0.37 -0.31
N TYR A 32 4.24 -0.67 -1.04
CA TYR A 32 4.07 -1.97 -1.67
C TYR A 32 2.92 -1.95 -2.68
N GLY A 33 2.87 -2.97 -3.52
CA GLY A 33 1.72 -3.35 -4.34
C GLY A 33 1.36 -4.80 -4.09
N VAL A 34 0.08 -5.13 -4.21
CA VAL A 34 -0.43 -6.51 -4.09
C VAL A 34 -1.29 -6.80 -5.30
N ASP A 35 -0.97 -7.89 -5.99
CA ASP A 35 -1.76 -8.36 -7.12
C ASP A 35 -2.75 -9.40 -6.63
N LEU A 36 -4.03 -9.17 -6.94
CA LEU A 36 -5.15 -10.03 -6.55
C LEU A 36 -5.81 -10.64 -7.78
N LEU A 37 -6.11 -11.93 -7.72
CA LEU A 37 -7.03 -12.59 -8.64
C LEU A 37 -8.41 -12.68 -7.99
N VAL A 38 -9.41 -12.25 -8.73
CA VAL A 38 -10.81 -12.35 -8.32
C VAL A 38 -11.34 -13.71 -8.78
N THR A 39 -11.75 -14.54 -7.84
CA THR A 39 -12.45 -15.79 -8.15
C THR A 39 -13.94 -15.53 -8.25
N GLU A 40 -14.59 -16.18 -9.20
CA GLU A 40 -16.05 -16.33 -9.12
C GLU A 40 -16.41 -17.14 -7.87
N GLN A 41 -17.64 -17.00 -7.37
CA GLN A 41 -18.22 -17.85 -6.32
C GLN A 41 -17.70 -17.65 -4.88
N GLY A 42 -17.47 -16.41 -4.45
CA GLY A 42 -17.44 -16.06 -3.02
C GLY A 42 -16.24 -16.61 -2.23
N GLN A 43 -15.20 -17.11 -2.90
CA GLN A 43 -13.99 -17.64 -2.26
C GLN A 43 -12.99 -16.56 -1.82
N GLY A 44 -13.33 -15.27 -2.01
CA GLY A 44 -12.47 -14.13 -1.67
C GLY A 44 -11.33 -13.93 -2.68
N PRO A 45 -10.57 -12.83 -2.57
CA PRO A 45 -9.45 -12.56 -3.46
C PRO A 45 -8.28 -13.52 -3.21
N LEU A 46 -7.65 -14.01 -4.27
CA LEU A 46 -6.37 -14.74 -4.18
C LEU A 46 -5.21 -13.78 -4.37
N VAL A 47 -4.29 -13.73 -3.41
CA VAL A 47 -3.04 -12.98 -3.54
C VAL A 47 -2.07 -13.77 -4.41
N VAL A 48 -1.58 -13.16 -5.50
CA VAL A 48 -0.64 -13.81 -6.43
C VAL A 48 0.77 -13.23 -6.39
N ASP A 49 0.91 -11.95 -6.06
CA ASP A 49 2.21 -11.31 -5.89
C ASP A 49 2.16 -10.19 -4.85
N VAL A 50 3.30 -9.95 -4.20
CA VAL A 50 3.52 -8.83 -3.29
C VAL A 50 4.86 -8.19 -3.64
N ASN A 51 4.80 -6.95 -4.10
CA ASN A 51 5.99 -6.19 -4.49
C ASN A 51 6.26 -5.07 -3.49
N SER A 52 7.44 -5.06 -2.87
CA SER A 52 7.84 -4.07 -1.86
C SER A 52 8.13 -2.67 -2.41
N PHE A 53 8.22 -2.49 -3.72
CA PHE A 53 8.33 -1.17 -4.36
C PHE A 53 7.90 -1.24 -5.83
N PRO A 54 6.58 -1.19 -6.13
CA PRO A 54 6.08 -1.26 -7.50
C PRO A 54 6.38 0.04 -8.27
N GLY A 55 6.10 0.03 -9.57
CA GLY A 55 6.31 1.19 -10.44
C GLY A 55 5.24 2.28 -10.35
N TYR A 56 4.14 2.08 -9.60
CA TYR A 56 3.03 3.03 -9.41
C TYR A 56 2.42 3.63 -10.71
N ARG A 57 2.57 2.96 -11.86
CA ARG A 57 2.03 3.44 -13.13
C ARG A 57 0.50 3.57 -13.04
N GLY A 58 -0.03 4.71 -13.49
CA GLY A 58 -1.48 4.98 -13.46
C GLY A 58 -2.05 5.33 -12.08
N VAL A 59 -1.24 5.32 -11.01
CA VAL A 59 -1.69 5.68 -9.65
C VAL A 59 -1.65 7.20 -9.48
N ALA A 60 -2.81 7.84 -9.53
CA ALA A 60 -2.92 9.27 -9.27
C ALA A 60 -2.40 9.63 -7.87
N GLY A 61 -1.55 10.65 -7.78
CA GLY A 61 -1.01 11.14 -6.51
C GLY A 61 0.13 10.30 -5.90
N ALA A 62 0.63 9.27 -6.59
CA ALA A 62 1.71 8.42 -6.06
C ALA A 62 2.96 9.19 -5.64
N ALA A 63 3.42 10.16 -6.45
CA ALA A 63 4.57 10.99 -6.12
C ALA A 63 4.34 11.80 -4.83
N SER A 64 3.18 12.45 -4.71
CA SER A 64 2.83 13.22 -3.50
C SER A 64 2.72 12.33 -2.26
N ALA A 65 2.16 11.12 -2.40
CA ALA A 65 2.07 10.16 -1.31
C ALA A 65 3.46 9.68 -0.85
N LEU A 66 4.39 9.48 -1.79
CA LEU A 66 5.78 9.14 -1.49
C LEU A 66 6.49 10.28 -0.74
N ILE A 67 6.34 11.52 -1.20
CA ILE A 67 6.88 12.71 -0.51
C ILE A 67 6.34 12.78 0.92
N ALA A 68 5.02 12.67 1.10
CA ALA A 68 4.39 12.70 2.41
C ALA A 68 4.83 11.54 3.33
N LEU A 69 5.18 10.38 2.76
CA LEU A 69 5.78 9.29 3.55
C LEU A 69 7.20 9.67 4.00
N VAL A 70 8.03 10.21 3.13
CA VAL A 70 9.40 10.64 3.48
C VAL A 70 9.38 11.71 4.56
N GLU A 71 8.51 12.72 4.44
CA GLU A 71 8.34 13.77 5.46
C GLU A 71 7.99 13.18 6.84
N ARG A 72 7.03 12.26 6.88
CA ARG A 72 6.63 11.57 8.12
C ARG A 72 7.76 10.74 8.73
N LEU A 73 8.53 10.03 7.91
CA LEU A 73 9.67 9.25 8.38
C LEU A 73 10.77 10.15 8.98
N LEU A 74 10.95 11.36 8.44
CA LEU A 74 11.87 12.35 9.01
C LEU A 74 11.40 12.83 10.39
N GLU A 75 10.10 13.08 10.56
CA GLU A 75 9.51 13.45 11.85
C GLU A 75 9.67 12.31 12.89
N GLU A 76 9.35 11.07 12.50
CA GLU A 76 9.52 9.86 13.34
C GLU A 76 10.99 9.71 13.81
N ARG A 77 11.96 9.98 12.92
CA ARG A 77 13.39 9.96 13.27
C ARG A 77 13.79 11.09 14.23
N GLN A 78 13.27 12.30 14.05
CA GLN A 78 13.62 13.43 14.92
C GLN A 78 13.11 13.22 16.37
N VAL A 79 11.97 12.58 16.54
CA VAL A 79 11.47 12.17 17.86
C VAL A 79 12.40 11.13 18.50
N THR A 80 12.92 10.20 17.71
CA THR A 80 13.79 9.12 18.21
C THR A 80 15.22 9.59 18.53
N VAL A 81 15.73 10.62 17.84
CA VAL A 81 17.07 11.20 18.06
C VAL A 81 17.10 12.23 19.20
N ARG A 82 15.96 12.69 19.72
CA ARG A 82 15.88 13.45 20.97
C ARG A 82 15.65 12.54 22.19
N PRO A 83 16.72 11.97 22.77
CA PRO A 83 16.76 11.75 24.22
C PRO A 83 18.02 12.33 24.91
N LEU A 84 17.76 12.96 26.06
CA LEU A 84 18.65 13.46 27.12
C LEU A 84 19.59 14.65 26.80
N MET A 85 19.01 15.84 26.68
CA MET A 85 19.61 17.01 27.33
C MET A 85 18.58 17.60 28.30
N ALA A 86 18.53 17.02 29.48
CA ALA A 86 18.02 17.60 30.72
C ALA A 86 19.07 17.31 31.79
#